data_AF-A0A1A8G581-F1
#
_entry.id   AF-A0A1A8G581-F1
#
_cell.length_a   1.000
_cell.length_b   1.000
_cell.length_c   1.000
_cell.angle_alpha   90.00
_cell.angle_beta   90.00
_cell.angle_gamma   90.00
#
_symmetry.space_group_name_H-M   'P 1'
#
loop_
_entity.id
_entity.type
_entity.pdbx_description
1 polymer ?
#
loop_
_entity_poly.entity_id
_entity_poly.type
_entity_poly.pdbx_seq_one_letter_code
_entity_poly.pdbx_strand_id
1 'polypeptide(L)'
;QNLMQHDEILLILLFLLRLLPGRLSCEGGTEGFSLQIRMFVLIWVALFMSVRGSDADPAQPNRMREHCQHHGYCVTLNDGVVTAEAGLCVEIPCSYISLFDPKKIIWYKWDPTQDDMRKYPVAFNSSLTSKNGRVSLLESDIKKKNCSIRINNLRASDSGSYLLRVEGSGPEDKYTYIVAEANLSITGLKQKPTLMVP
;
A
#
# COMPACT_ATOMS: atom_id res chain seq x y z
N GLN A 1 -4.29 -14.85 1.17
CA GLN A 1 -3.64 -16.18 1.17
C GLN A 1 -4.63 -17.19 1.75
N ASN A 2 -5.16 -18.07 0.90
CA ASN A 2 -5.76 -19.36 1.26
C ASN A 2 -5.84 -20.13 -0.06
N LEU A 3 -4.73 -20.79 -0.42
CA LEU A 3 -4.72 -21.78 -1.49
C LEU A 3 -5.38 -23.03 -0.89
N MET A 4 -6.60 -23.37 -1.32
CA MET A 4 -7.08 -24.73 -1.12
C MET A 4 -6.23 -25.66 -1.99
N GLN A 5 -5.55 -26.59 -1.31
CA GLN A 5 -4.65 -27.59 -1.87
C GLN A 5 -5.39 -28.43 -2.94
N HIS A 6 -4.73 -28.73 -4.06
CA HIS A 6 -5.27 -29.50 -5.19
C HIS A 6 -5.90 -30.86 -4.79
N ASP A 7 -5.52 -31.41 -3.63
CA ASP A 7 -6.02 -32.69 -3.09
C ASP A 7 -7.49 -32.63 -2.60
N GLU A 8 -7.95 -31.50 -2.06
CA GLU A 8 -9.32 -31.36 -1.56
C GLU A 8 -10.35 -31.38 -2.70
N ILE A 9 -9.97 -30.84 -3.87
CA ILE A 9 -10.81 -30.83 -5.08
C ILE A 9 -10.99 -32.25 -5.62
N LEU A 10 -9.93 -33.06 -5.60
CA LEU A 10 -9.97 -34.45 -6.05
C LEU A 10 -10.84 -35.31 -5.11
N LEU A 11 -10.76 -35.07 -3.80
CA LEU A 11 -11.60 -35.73 -2.80
C LEU A 11 -13.09 -35.41 -2.99
N ILE A 12 -13.43 -34.14 -3.27
CA ILE A 12 -14.82 -33.71 -3.52
C ILE A 12 -15.36 -34.33 -4.82
N LEU A 13 -14.56 -34.37 -5.90
CA LEU A 13 -14.94 -35.01 -7.15
C LEU A 13 -15.18 -36.53 -6.98
N LEU A 14 -14.31 -37.20 -6.23
CA LEU A 14 -14.47 -38.63 -5.92
C LEU A 14 -15.69 -38.91 -5.04
N PHE A 15 -16.02 -38.00 -4.13
CA PHE A 15 -17.21 -38.11 -3.28
C PHE A 15 -18.51 -37.97 -4.08
N LEU A 16 -18.54 -37.03 -5.03
CA LEU A 16 -19.68 -36.84 -5.94
C LEU A 16 -19.88 -38.01 -6.90
N LEU A 17 -18.80 -38.66 -7.36
CA LEU A 17 -18.85 -39.88 -8.18
C LEU A 17 -19.42 -41.09 -7.43
N ARG A 18 -19.31 -41.14 -6.09
CA ARG A 18 -19.88 -42.22 -5.26
C ARG A 18 -21.35 -42.02 -4.89
N LEU A 19 -21.88 -40.81 -5.04
CA LEU A 19 -23.29 -40.49 -4.78
C LEU A 19 -24.19 -40.72 -5.99
N LEU A 20 -23.62 -41.06 -7.16
CA LEU A 20 -24.38 -41.53 -8.31
C LEU A 20 -24.83 -42.98 -8.03
N PRO A 21 -26.15 -43.26 -7.93
CA PRO A 21 -26.64 -44.61 -7.74
C PRO A 21 -26.27 -45.46 -8.96
N GLY A 22 -25.27 -46.33 -8.76
CA GLY A 22 -24.85 -47.31 -9.75
C GLY A 22 -25.88 -48.42 -9.91
N ARG A 23 -26.55 -48.45 -11.05
CA ARG A 23 -26.86 -49.70 -11.75
C ARG A 23 -26.89 -49.43 -13.24
N LEU A 24 -25.80 -49.78 -13.94
CA LEU A 24 -25.86 -50.08 -15.35
C LEU A 24 -26.75 -51.31 -15.52
N SER A 25 -27.95 -51.09 -16.03
CA SER A 25 -28.65 -52.08 -16.82
C SER A 25 -29.55 -51.32 -17.78
N CYS A 26 -29.31 -51.47 -19.08
CA CYS A 26 -30.32 -51.82 -20.07
C CYS A 26 -29.70 -51.80 -21.46
N GLU A 27 -29.79 -52.95 -22.12
CA GLU A 27 -29.95 -53.06 -23.56
C GLU A 27 -31.27 -52.36 -23.95
N GLY A 28 -31.22 -51.52 -24.99
CA GLY A 28 -32.37 -51.14 -25.80
C GLY A 28 -33.32 -50.04 -25.29
N GLY A 29 -33.32 -48.89 -25.99
CA GLY A 29 -34.58 -48.25 -26.36
C GLY A 29 -34.91 -46.87 -25.77
N THR A 30 -34.90 -45.87 -26.66
CA THR A 30 -35.74 -44.64 -26.69
C THR A 30 -35.44 -43.49 -25.72
N GLU A 31 -34.77 -42.46 -26.26
CA GLU A 31 -35.29 -41.09 -26.42
C GLU A 31 -36.09 -40.53 -25.22
N GLY A 32 -35.48 -39.67 -24.39
CA GLY A 32 -36.29 -38.80 -23.51
C GLY A 32 -35.68 -38.23 -22.23
N PHE A 33 -34.48 -38.65 -21.78
CA PHE A 33 -33.97 -38.26 -20.45
C PHE A 33 -32.62 -37.51 -20.44
N SER A 34 -32.06 -37.15 -21.60
CA SER A 34 -30.70 -36.59 -21.69
C SER A 34 -30.60 -35.06 -21.53
N LEU A 35 -31.70 -34.32 -21.74
CA LEU A 35 -31.65 -32.84 -21.78
C LEU A 35 -31.93 -32.16 -20.43
N GLN A 36 -32.69 -32.77 -19.52
CA GLN A 36 -33.05 -32.14 -18.24
C GLN A 36 -31.86 -32.06 -17.25
N ILE A 37 -31.01 -33.10 -17.21
CA ILE A 37 -29.88 -33.17 -16.26
C ILE A 37 -28.73 -32.23 -16.67
N ARG A 38 -28.53 -32.01 -17.98
CA ARG A 38 -27.49 -31.10 -18.49
C ARG A 38 -27.80 -29.62 -18.20
N MET A 39 -29.07 -29.25 -18.18
CA MET A 39 -29.49 -27.87 -17.94
C MET A 39 -29.26 -27.44 -16.49
N PHE A 40 -29.48 -28.33 -15.50
CA PHE A 40 -29.27 -28.03 -14.08
C PHE A 40 -27.80 -27.91 -13.67
N VAL A 41 -26.90 -28.70 -14.28
CA VAL A 41 -25.45 -28.63 -13.99
C VAL A 41 -24.87 -27.28 -14.43
N LEU A 42 -25.27 -26.78 -15.61
CA LEU A 42 -24.78 -25.50 -16.13
C LEU A 42 -25.27 -24.31 -15.29
N ILE A 43 -26.49 -24.37 -14.75
CA ILE A 43 -27.04 -23.34 -13.86
C ILE A 43 -26.26 -23.27 -12.55
N TRP A 44 -25.87 -24.42 -11.98
CA TRP A 44 -25.04 -24.46 -10.78
C TRP A 44 -23.61 -23.98 -11.03
N VAL A 45 -23.00 -24.27 -12.19
CA VAL A 45 -21.68 -23.74 -12.56
C VAL A 45 -21.72 -22.23 -12.74
N ALA A 46 -22.77 -21.66 -13.37
CA ALA A 46 -22.91 -20.21 -13.52
C ALA A 46 -23.15 -19.49 -12.18
N LEU A 47 -23.94 -20.10 -11.28
CA LEU A 47 -24.17 -19.58 -9.93
C LEU A 47 -22.91 -19.66 -9.05
N PHE A 48 -22.11 -20.73 -9.16
CA PHE A 48 -20.82 -20.84 -8.45
C PHE A 48 -19.73 -19.94 -9.04
N MET A 49 -19.76 -19.68 -10.35
CA MET A 49 -18.79 -18.80 -11.04
C MET A 49 -19.10 -17.31 -10.84
N SER A 50 -20.22 -16.96 -10.19
CA SER A 50 -20.62 -15.57 -9.97
C SER A 50 -20.10 -14.97 -8.66
N VAL A 51 -19.26 -15.68 -7.89
CA VAL A 51 -18.54 -15.10 -6.73
C VAL A 51 -17.06 -14.94 -7.05
N ARG A 52 -16.77 -14.06 -8.00
CA ARG A 52 -15.49 -13.35 -8.06
C ARG A 52 -15.77 -11.89 -8.38
N GLY A 53 -16.46 -11.24 -7.45
CA GLY A 53 -16.38 -9.79 -7.32
C GLY A 53 -14.92 -9.48 -6.98
N SER A 54 -14.17 -8.99 -7.95
CA SER A 54 -12.98 -8.19 -7.65
C SER A 54 -13.51 -6.93 -6.97
N ASP A 55 -13.54 -6.93 -5.64
CA ASP A 55 -13.69 -5.71 -4.87
C ASP A 55 -12.47 -4.84 -5.21
N ALA A 56 -12.61 -4.02 -6.24
CA ALA A 56 -11.77 -2.86 -6.42
C ALA A 56 -12.07 -1.96 -5.22
N ASP A 57 -11.27 -2.15 -4.17
CA ASP A 57 -11.37 -1.40 -2.93
C ASP A 57 -11.35 0.10 -3.30
N PRO A 58 -12.44 0.85 -3.05
CA PRO A 58 -12.50 2.24 -3.43
C PRO A 58 -11.32 2.98 -2.77
N ALA A 59 -10.54 3.70 -3.59
CA ALA A 59 -9.36 4.41 -3.15
C ALA A 59 -9.71 5.36 -1.99
N GLN A 60 -9.47 4.93 -0.76
CA GLN A 60 -9.58 5.78 0.41
C GLN A 60 -8.37 6.73 0.46
N PRO A 61 -8.57 8.05 0.50
CA PRO A 61 -7.51 9.06 0.34
C PRO A 61 -6.49 9.11 1.48
N ASN A 62 -6.69 8.32 2.55
CA ASN A 62 -5.81 8.28 3.73
C ASN A 62 -5.38 6.86 4.10
N ARG A 63 -5.43 5.92 3.14
CA ARG A 63 -5.06 4.54 3.42
C ARG A 63 -3.54 4.39 3.39
N MET A 64 -3.00 4.03 4.55
CA MET A 64 -1.63 3.57 4.72
C MET A 64 -1.44 2.22 4.00
N ARG A 65 -0.51 2.13 3.04
CA ARG A 65 -0.17 0.90 2.33
C ARG A 65 1.32 0.63 2.38
N GLU A 66 1.66 -0.64 2.52
CA GLU A 66 3.03 -1.14 2.46
C GLU A 66 3.41 -1.43 1.00
N HIS A 67 4.58 -0.95 0.60
CA HIS A 67 5.17 -1.14 -0.72
C HIS A 67 6.56 -1.73 -0.58
N CYS A 68 6.78 -2.89 -1.18
CA CYS A 68 8.04 -3.62 -1.10
C CYS A 68 8.75 -3.59 -2.45
N GLN A 69 9.98 -3.08 -2.45
CA GLN A 69 10.82 -3.07 -3.64
C GLN A 69 11.63 -4.37 -3.77
N HIS A 70 12.16 -4.84 -2.65
CA HIS A 70 12.83 -6.13 -2.53
C HIS A 70 12.41 -6.80 -1.21
N HIS A 71 12.65 -8.11 -1.12
CA HIS A 71 12.41 -8.84 0.12
C HIS A 71 13.20 -8.22 1.28
N GLY A 72 12.52 -7.88 2.37
CA GLY A 72 13.13 -7.21 3.53
C GLY A 72 13.31 -5.70 3.39
N TYR A 73 12.86 -5.11 2.28
CA TYR A 73 12.88 -3.67 2.02
C TYR A 73 11.50 -3.17 1.59
N CYS A 74 10.74 -2.72 2.58
CA CYS A 74 9.40 -2.19 2.38
C CYS A 74 9.26 -0.82 3.05
N VAL A 75 8.40 0.02 2.49
CA VAL A 75 8.01 1.30 3.09
C VAL A 75 6.50 1.37 3.15
N THR A 76 5.97 1.88 4.25
CA THR A 76 4.53 2.08 4.42
C THR A 76 4.24 3.57 4.41
N LEU A 77 3.44 4.03 3.44
CA LEU A 77 3.10 5.43 3.22
C LEU A 77 1.60 5.59 2.94
N ASN A 78 1.10 6.83 3.00
CA ASN A 78 -0.22 7.15 2.46
C ASN A 78 -0.15 7.17 0.92
N ASP A 79 -0.99 6.35 0.27
CA ASP A 79 -1.11 6.36 -1.20
C ASP A 79 -1.84 7.61 -1.73
N GLY A 80 -2.61 8.26 -0.87
CA GLY A 80 -3.31 9.48 -1.20
C GLY A 80 -2.46 10.74 -1.06
N VAL A 81 -3.08 11.88 -1.33
CA VAL A 81 -2.48 13.19 -1.15
C VAL A 81 -2.82 13.71 0.24
N VAL A 82 -1.80 13.95 1.07
CA VAL A 82 -1.97 14.67 2.33
C VAL A 82 -2.18 16.14 2.01
N THR A 83 -3.30 16.71 2.44
CA THR A 83 -3.63 18.12 2.21
C THR A 83 -3.52 18.92 3.50
N ALA A 84 -2.91 20.11 3.45
CA ALA A 84 -2.83 21.02 4.59
C ALA A 84 -2.87 22.49 4.15
N GLU A 85 -3.08 23.41 5.09
CA GLU A 85 -3.06 24.86 4.83
C GLU A 85 -1.69 25.47 5.15
N ALA A 86 -1.29 26.46 4.36
CA ALA A 86 -0.07 27.23 4.61
C ALA A 86 -0.11 27.88 6.01
N GLY A 87 1.03 27.92 6.69
CA GLY A 87 1.17 28.43 8.06
C GLY A 87 0.89 27.40 9.16
N LEU A 88 0.19 26.30 8.86
CA LEU A 88 -0.07 25.22 9.82
C LEU A 88 1.10 24.21 9.87
N CYS A 89 0.89 23.09 10.56
CA CYS A 89 1.77 21.93 10.53
C CYS A 89 1.06 20.71 9.91
N VAL A 90 1.85 19.77 9.39
CA VAL A 90 1.36 18.51 8.85
C VAL A 90 2.28 17.38 9.29
N GLU A 91 1.72 16.19 9.42
CA GLU A 91 2.46 14.96 9.64
C GLU A 91 2.38 14.09 8.40
N ILE A 92 3.54 13.59 7.97
CA ILE A 92 3.64 12.59 6.91
C ILE A 92 3.91 11.25 7.61
N PRO A 93 2.88 10.42 7.82
CA PRO A 93 3.04 9.12 8.47
C PRO A 93 3.85 8.16 7.58
N CYS A 94 4.78 7.45 8.20
CA CYS A 94 5.73 6.58 7.51
C CYS A 94 6.30 5.53 8.47
N SER A 95 6.37 4.27 8.01
CA SER A 95 7.22 3.23 8.61
C SER A 95 8.00 2.50 7.53
N TYR A 96 9.08 1.81 7.89
CA TYR A 96 9.88 1.06 6.92
C TYR A 96 10.42 -0.24 7.50
N ILE A 97 10.86 -1.11 6.59
CA ILE A 97 11.56 -2.35 6.89
C ILE A 97 12.89 -2.28 6.15
N SER A 98 13.99 -2.40 6.90
CA SER A 98 15.35 -2.58 6.38
C SER A 98 16.00 -3.81 7.02
N LEU A 99 16.94 -4.44 6.30
CA LEU A 99 17.73 -5.57 6.76
C LEU A 99 19.01 -5.18 7.52
N PHE A 100 19.30 -3.88 7.63
CA PHE A 100 20.43 -3.34 8.39
C PHE A 100 19.95 -2.43 9.51
N ASP A 101 20.84 -2.19 10.48
CA ASP A 101 20.61 -1.27 11.60
C ASP A 101 20.66 0.18 11.12
N PRO A 102 19.53 0.91 11.19
CA PRO A 102 19.46 2.26 10.67
C PRO A 102 20.16 3.25 11.61
N LYS A 103 20.85 4.23 11.02
CA LYS A 103 21.54 5.31 11.72
C LYS A 103 21.05 6.69 11.30
N LYS A 104 20.46 6.79 10.11
CA LYS A 104 20.10 8.06 9.49
C LYS A 104 18.90 7.89 8.57
N ILE A 105 17.99 8.86 8.66
CA ILE A 105 16.82 9.00 7.79
C ILE A 105 16.98 10.28 6.98
N ILE A 106 16.75 10.16 5.68
CA ILE A 106 16.76 11.28 4.74
C ILE A 106 15.46 11.25 3.96
N TRP A 107 14.79 12.39 3.90
CA TRP A 107 13.68 12.62 2.99
C TRP A 107 14.15 13.53 1.87
N TYR A 108 13.99 13.07 0.64
CA TYR A 108 14.19 13.87 -0.56
C TYR A 108 12.85 14.40 -1.05
N LYS A 109 12.87 15.60 -1.61
CA LYS A 109 11.77 16.08 -2.43
C LYS A 109 12.02 15.62 -3.87
N TRP A 110 11.07 14.92 -4.47
CA TRP A 110 11.16 14.49 -5.86
C TRP A 110 11.32 15.71 -6.78
N ASP A 111 12.26 15.63 -7.71
CA ASP A 111 12.51 16.65 -8.71
C ASP A 111 12.51 16.00 -10.11
N PRO A 112 11.44 16.19 -10.90
CA PRO A 112 11.33 15.59 -12.22
C PRO A 112 12.32 16.18 -13.23
N THR A 113 12.98 17.30 -12.91
CA THR A 113 14.00 17.91 -13.78
C THR A 113 15.38 17.29 -13.61
N GLN A 114 15.54 16.40 -12.63
CA GLN A 114 16.82 15.80 -12.27
C GLN A 114 16.77 14.29 -12.52
N ASP A 115 17.63 13.81 -13.42
CA ASP A 115 17.76 12.36 -13.68
C ASP A 115 18.57 11.63 -12.59
N ASP A 116 19.41 12.37 -11.86
CA ASP A 116 20.21 11.84 -10.77
C ASP A 116 19.57 12.13 -9.42
N MET A 117 19.02 11.09 -8.79
CA MET A 117 18.42 11.15 -7.45
C MET A 117 19.35 11.72 -6.38
N ARG A 118 20.68 11.62 -6.55
CA ARG A 118 21.66 12.21 -5.61
C ARG A 118 21.61 13.74 -5.61
N LYS A 119 21.01 14.35 -6.65
CA LYS A 119 20.84 15.79 -6.80
C LYS A 119 19.47 16.28 -6.35
N TYR A 120 18.59 15.39 -5.87
CA TYR A 120 17.30 15.79 -5.34
C TYR A 120 17.44 16.71 -4.13
N PRO A 121 16.60 17.74 -4.01
CA PRO A 121 16.57 18.58 -2.82
C PRO A 121 16.34 17.75 -1.56
N VAL A 122 17.24 17.90 -0.58
CA VAL A 122 17.07 17.27 0.74
C VAL A 122 16.01 18.06 1.52
N ALA A 123 14.85 17.45 1.72
CA ALA A 123 13.79 18.02 2.53
C ALA A 123 14.07 17.87 4.03
N PHE A 124 14.64 16.73 4.43
CA PHE A 124 15.03 16.45 5.80
C PHE A 124 16.19 15.47 5.86
N ASN A 125 17.07 15.64 6.85
CA ASN A 125 18.16 14.72 7.14
C ASN A 125 18.35 14.68 8.65
N SER A 126 18.16 13.51 9.26
CA SER A 126 18.19 13.35 10.72
C SER A 126 19.57 13.61 11.34
N SER A 127 20.65 13.52 10.57
CA SER A 127 22.02 13.78 11.06
C SER A 127 22.42 15.24 10.97
N LEU A 128 21.68 16.05 10.21
CA LEU A 128 21.92 17.48 10.13
C LEU A 128 20.93 18.19 11.06
N THR A 129 21.40 19.18 11.81
CA THR A 129 20.51 20.18 12.37
C THR A 129 19.76 20.80 11.20
N SER A 130 18.47 20.48 11.08
CA SER A 130 17.57 21.01 10.04
C SER A 130 17.83 22.50 9.88
N LYS A 131 18.29 22.93 8.70
CA LYS A 131 18.75 24.32 8.45
C LYS A 131 17.73 25.38 8.89
N ASN A 132 16.45 25.01 8.98
CA ASN A 132 15.36 25.92 9.32
C ASN A 132 14.55 25.44 10.55
N GLY A 133 14.87 24.29 11.16
CA GLY A 133 14.15 23.72 12.31
C GLY A 133 12.68 23.35 12.09
N ARG A 134 12.14 23.54 10.88
CA ARG A 134 10.71 23.32 10.57
C ARG A 134 10.31 21.86 10.50
N VAL A 135 11.24 21.00 10.09
CA VAL A 135 11.00 19.56 9.88
C VAL A 135 11.68 18.75 10.96
N SER A 136 10.95 17.83 11.59
CA SER A 136 11.42 16.94 12.65
C SER A 136 10.86 15.52 12.49
N LEU A 137 11.59 14.52 12.98
CA LEU A 137 11.03 13.17 13.15
C LEU A 137 10.02 13.17 14.30
N LEU A 138 8.95 12.39 14.15
CA LEU A 138 8.00 12.13 15.24
C LEU A 138 8.58 11.11 16.24
N GLU A 139 9.40 10.18 15.76
CA GLU A 139 10.12 9.21 16.58
C GLU A 139 11.63 9.48 16.48
N SER A 140 12.24 9.82 17.61
CA SER A 140 13.68 10.13 17.67
C SER A 140 14.56 8.89 17.63
N ASP A 141 14.06 7.75 18.13
CA ASP A 141 14.77 6.48 18.04
C ASP A 141 14.54 5.82 16.68
N ILE A 142 15.48 6.08 15.76
CA ILE A 142 15.47 5.58 14.38
C ILE A 142 15.37 4.04 14.32
N LYS A 143 15.81 3.32 15.36
CA LYS A 143 15.75 1.85 15.41
C LYS A 143 14.33 1.29 15.48
N LYS A 144 13.35 2.11 15.92
CA LYS A 144 11.92 1.75 15.90
C LYS A 144 11.31 1.76 14.49
N LYS A 145 12.11 2.09 13.47
CA LYS A 145 11.74 2.07 12.05
C LYS A 145 10.51 2.91 11.70
N ASN A 146 10.25 3.95 12.50
CA ASN A 146 9.27 4.98 12.21
C ASN A 146 9.98 6.15 11.52
N CYS A 147 9.58 6.43 10.29
CA CYS A 147 10.15 7.50 9.45
C CYS A 147 9.24 8.73 9.36
N SER A 148 8.17 8.77 10.17
CA SER A 148 7.19 9.83 10.13
C SER A 148 7.82 11.17 10.49
N ILE A 149 7.52 12.18 9.68
CA ILE A 149 8.01 13.55 9.89
C ILE A 149 6.85 14.51 10.15
N ARG A 150 7.12 15.52 10.96
CA ARG A 150 6.27 16.70 11.12
C ARG A 150 6.93 17.89 10.43
N ILE A 151 6.17 18.60 9.62
CA ILE A 151 6.59 19.85 8.97
C ILE A 151 5.77 20.99 9.57
N ASN A 152 6.42 21.91 10.25
CA ASN A 152 5.82 23.10 10.85
C ASN A 152 5.91 24.31 9.91
N ASN A 153 4.99 25.27 10.10
CA ASN A 153 4.92 26.52 9.34
C ASN A 153 5.00 26.26 7.84
N LEU A 154 3.98 25.55 7.34
CA LEU A 154 3.88 25.09 5.96
C LEU A 154 3.89 26.24 4.97
N ARG A 155 4.58 26.03 3.85
CA ARG A 155 4.67 26.97 2.74
C ARG A 155 4.14 26.30 1.48
N ALA A 156 3.65 27.09 0.53
CA ALA A 156 3.25 26.56 -0.78
C ALA A 156 4.38 25.74 -1.45
N SER A 157 5.63 26.16 -1.24
CA SER A 157 6.84 25.47 -1.70
C SER A 157 7.09 24.11 -1.04
N ASP A 158 6.41 23.78 0.06
CA ASP A 158 6.49 22.45 0.67
C ASP A 158 5.58 21.45 -0.08
N SER A 159 4.71 21.87 -1.00
CA SER A 159 3.93 20.93 -1.81
C SER A 159 4.84 20.10 -2.74
N GLY A 160 4.55 18.82 -2.92
CA GLY A 160 5.25 17.92 -3.83
C GLY A 160 5.31 16.48 -3.32
N SER A 161 6.06 15.65 -4.04
CA SER A 161 6.30 14.25 -3.68
C SER A 161 7.59 14.09 -2.89
N TYR A 162 7.59 13.15 -1.95
CA TYR A 162 8.69 12.91 -1.02
C TYR A 162 9.11 11.45 -1.03
N LEU A 163 10.43 11.22 -1.15
CA LEU A 163 11.04 9.89 -1.15
C LEU A 163 11.85 9.64 0.11
N LEU A 164 11.72 8.43 0.65
CA LEU A 164 12.46 7.97 1.82
C LEU A 164 13.79 7.32 1.43
N ARG A 165 14.86 7.72 2.13
CA ARG A 165 16.13 7.01 2.17
C ARG A 165 16.55 6.74 3.61
N VAL A 166 17.07 5.55 3.85
CA VAL A 166 17.60 5.12 5.14
C VAL A 166 19.05 4.70 4.95
N GLU A 167 19.92 5.14 5.86
CA GLU A 167 21.35 4.78 5.88
C GLU A 167 21.71 4.21 7.26
N GLY A 168 22.53 3.16 7.27
CA GLY A 168 23.13 2.51 8.43
C GLY A 168 24.59 2.91 8.60
N SER A 169 25.40 2.02 9.18
CA SER A 169 26.81 2.30 9.47
C SER A 169 27.76 1.92 8.34
N GLY A 170 27.45 0.86 7.60
CA GLY A 170 28.28 0.37 6.51
C GLY A 170 28.11 1.15 5.20
N PRO A 171 29.08 1.08 4.28
CA PRO A 171 28.99 1.72 2.97
C PRO A 171 27.85 1.14 2.11
N GLU A 172 27.46 -0.11 2.34
CA GLU A 172 26.36 -0.80 1.66
C GLU A 172 25.04 -0.73 2.42
N ASP A 173 25.04 -0.23 3.66
CA ASP A 173 23.84 -0.10 4.49
C ASP A 173 23.09 1.16 4.09
N LYS A 174 22.63 1.23 2.84
CA LYS A 174 21.92 2.40 2.33
C LYS A 174 20.85 1.98 1.36
N TYR A 175 19.63 2.44 1.61
CA TYR A 175 18.48 2.05 0.81
C TYR A 175 17.56 3.23 0.56
N THR A 176 17.14 3.38 -0.70
CA THR A 176 16.14 4.38 -1.09
C THR A 176 14.92 3.64 -1.63
N TYR A 177 13.76 3.92 -1.03
CA TYR A 177 12.50 3.27 -1.39
C TYR A 177 11.85 4.07 -2.53
N ILE A 178 12.06 3.63 -3.77
CA ILE A 178 11.53 4.31 -4.97
C ILE A 178 10.18 3.77 -5.43
N VAL A 179 9.67 2.72 -4.78
CA VAL A 179 8.39 2.08 -5.12
C VAL A 179 7.17 2.87 -4.62
N ALA A 180 7.37 3.82 -3.71
CA ALA A 180 6.31 4.66 -3.18
C ALA A 180 6.84 6.03 -2.75
N GLU A 181 5.97 7.03 -2.85
CA GLU A 181 6.25 8.41 -2.47
C GLU A 181 5.10 8.98 -1.65
N ALA A 182 5.41 9.88 -0.71
CA ALA A 182 4.40 10.61 0.03
C ALA A 182 4.06 11.91 -0.71
N ASN A 183 2.78 12.11 -1.00
CA ASN A 183 2.30 13.29 -1.72
C ASN A 183 1.73 14.33 -0.75
N LEU A 184 2.25 15.55 -0.81
CA LEU A 184 1.79 16.68 0.02
C LEU A 184 1.28 17.82 -0.87
N SER A 185 0.07 18.32 -0.57
CA SER A 185 -0.51 19.48 -1.24
C SER A 185 -0.87 20.56 -0.22
N ILE A 186 -0.26 21.74 -0.39
CA ILE A 186 -0.50 22.88 0.49
C ILE A 186 -1.45 23.87 -0.19
N THR A 187 -2.56 24.14 0.48
CA THR A 187 -3.55 25.14 0.06
C THR A 187 -3.34 26.46 0.82
N GLY A 188 -3.82 27.57 0.26
CA GLY A 188 -3.74 28.87 0.92
C GLY A 188 -4.54 28.90 2.23
N LEU A 189 -4.07 29.65 3.23
CA LEU A 189 -4.76 29.81 4.51
C LEU A 189 -6.16 30.40 4.27
N LYS A 190 -7.21 29.64 4.60
CA LYS A 190 -8.60 30.14 4.52
C LYS A 190 -9.10 30.70 5.86
N GLN A 191 -8.32 30.52 6.93
CA GLN A 191 -8.71 30.98 8.24
C GLN A 191 -8.70 32.51 8.33
N LYS A 192 -9.89 33.10 8.44
CA LYS A 192 -10.06 34.49 8.88
C LYS A 192 -9.90 34.51 10.41
N PRO A 193 -8.86 35.13 10.98
CA PRO A 193 -8.72 35.21 12.42
C PRO A 193 -9.94 35.94 12.99
N THR A 194 -10.66 35.27 13.88
CA THR A 194 -11.78 35.89 14.60
C THR A 194 -11.23 36.30 15.96
N LEU A 195 -11.02 37.60 16.14
CA LEU A 195 -10.50 38.15 17.39
C LEU A 195 -11.66 38.18 18.39
N MET A 196 -11.65 37.27 19.37
CA MET A 196 -12.52 37.39 20.54
C MET A 196 -11.84 38.33 21.52
N VAL A 197 -12.28 39.59 21.56
CA VAL A 197 -11.94 40.53 22.64
C VAL A 197 -12.76 40.12 23.87
N PRO A 198 -12.13 39.86 25.05
CA PRO A 198 -12.82 39.59 26.31
C PRO A 198 -13.65 40.77 26.82
#